data_AF-A0AB34JYD5-F1
#
_entry.id   AF-A0AB34JYD5-F1
#
_cell.length_a   1.000
_cell.length_b   1.000
_cell.length_c   1.000
_cell.angle_alpha   90.00
_cell.angle_beta   90.00
_cell.angle_gamma   90.00
#
_symmetry.space_group_name_H-M   'P 1'
#
loop_
_entity.id
_entity.type
_entity.pdbx_description
1 polymer ?
#
loop_
_entity_poly.entity_id
_entity_poly.type
_entity_poly.pdbx_seq_one_letter_code
_entity_poly.pdbx_strand_id
1 'polypeptide(L)'
;MAAMLLALVPLGTARAAVPSASILSRALRVTPMLCADRTVVDSCTEKIKAALSPEKLKVRGAFDDPNGSHITIECVAAAFEGKRSLARQQMVYKAIFDEIQGQGGNVHAVDQMILKAPSEVASD
;
A
#
# COMPACT_ATOMS: atom_id res chain seq x y z
N MET A 1 -39.58 18.80 60.75
CA MET A 1 -40.98 18.68 60.32
C MET A 1 -41.03 17.76 59.12
N ALA A 2 -41.86 16.71 59.21
CA ALA A 2 -42.53 15.92 58.15
C ALA A 2 -41.70 15.50 56.91
N ALA A 3 -41.37 14.21 56.74
CA ALA A 3 -42.24 13.07 56.34
C ALA A 3 -42.44 12.97 54.81
N MET A 4 -42.60 11.71 54.35
CA MET A 4 -42.96 11.26 52.99
C MET A 4 -41.80 11.24 51.98
N LEU A 5 -41.59 10.22 51.14
CA LEU A 5 -42.49 9.17 50.69
C LEU A 5 -41.70 7.95 50.18
N LEU A 6 -42.15 6.76 50.60
CA LEU A 6 -41.80 5.46 50.04
C LEU A 6 -42.33 5.38 48.60
N ALA A 7 -41.48 5.10 47.61
CA ALA A 7 -41.93 4.75 46.26
C ALA A 7 -41.43 3.35 45.90
N LEU A 8 -42.34 2.40 46.09
CA LEU A 8 -42.30 1.00 45.71
C LEU A 8 -42.28 0.88 44.18
N VAL A 9 -41.25 0.27 43.60
CA VAL A 9 -41.23 -0.08 42.16
C VAL A 9 -41.65 -1.55 42.04
N PRO A 10 -42.73 -1.88 41.29
CA PRO A 10 -43.10 -3.27 41.04
C PRO A 10 -42.25 -3.86 39.91
N LEU A 11 -41.64 -5.02 40.20
CA LEU A 11 -40.90 -5.84 39.26
C LEU A 11 -41.88 -6.53 38.30
N GLY A 12 -42.12 -5.92 37.14
CA GLY A 12 -42.92 -6.50 36.07
C GLY A 12 -42.22 -7.69 35.41
N THR A 13 -42.80 -8.88 35.55
CA THR A 13 -42.36 -10.11 34.89
C THR A 13 -43.03 -10.22 33.52
N ALA A 14 -42.34 -9.76 32.47
CA ALA A 14 -42.77 -9.96 31.10
C ALA A 14 -42.28 -11.33 30.57
N ARG A 15 -43.19 -12.29 30.45
CA ARG A 15 -43.01 -13.52 29.66
C ARG A 15 -42.88 -13.13 28.18
N ALA A 16 -41.69 -13.30 27.61
CA ALA A 16 -41.48 -13.23 26.17
C ALA A 16 -41.45 -14.64 25.59
N ALA A 17 -42.51 -14.99 24.85
CA ALA A 17 -42.56 -16.17 24.01
C ALA A 17 -41.62 -15.97 22.80
N VAL A 18 -40.78 -16.96 22.51
CA VAL A 18 -39.85 -16.95 21.37
C VAL A 18 -40.50 -17.70 20.21
N PRO A 19 -40.78 -17.08 19.05
CA PRO A 19 -41.11 -17.81 17.85
C PRO A 19 -39.83 -18.32 17.18
N SER A 20 -39.81 -19.62 16.88
CA SER A 20 -38.77 -20.30 16.12
C SER A 20 -38.72 -19.75 14.69
N ALA A 21 -37.69 -18.96 14.39
CA ALA A 21 -37.42 -18.44 13.06
C ALA A 21 -36.40 -19.36 12.35
N SER A 22 -36.91 -20.18 11.43
CA SER A 22 -36.15 -20.94 10.45
C SER A 22 -35.40 -19.98 9.52
N ILE A 23 -34.11 -19.78 9.76
CA ILE A 23 -33.24 -18.97 8.91
C ILE A 23 -32.70 -19.88 7.80
N LEU A 24 -33.26 -19.68 6.61
CA LEU A 24 -32.77 -20.18 5.34
C LEU A 24 -31.28 -19.84 5.17
N SER A 25 -30.48 -20.89 4.94
CA SER A 25 -29.05 -20.85 4.71
C SER A 25 -28.73 -19.98 3.50
N ARG A 26 -28.41 -18.70 3.75
CA ARG A 26 -27.91 -17.76 2.75
C ARG A 26 -26.55 -18.28 2.26
N ALA A 27 -26.57 -18.88 1.06
CA ALA A 27 -25.37 -19.30 0.36
C ALA A 27 -24.40 -18.13 0.23
N LEU A 28 -23.27 -18.21 0.94
CA LEU A 28 -22.19 -17.24 0.89
C LEU A 28 -21.53 -17.37 -0.48
N ARG A 29 -21.87 -16.47 -1.41
CA ARG A 29 -21.04 -16.25 -2.60
C ARG A 29 -19.75 -15.61 -2.13
N VAL A 30 -18.73 -16.44 -1.88
CA VAL A 30 -17.35 -16.00 -1.71
C VAL A 30 -16.89 -15.56 -3.09
N THR A 31 -16.94 -14.25 -3.34
CA THR A 31 -16.20 -13.66 -4.45
C THR A 31 -14.72 -13.86 -4.12
N PRO A 32 -13.91 -14.51 -4.98
CA PRO A 32 -12.46 -14.44 -4.80
C PRO A 32 -12.07 -12.98 -5.00
N MET A 33 -11.79 -12.29 -3.91
CA MET A 33 -11.10 -11.01 -3.95
C MET A 33 -9.73 -11.33 -4.53
N LEU A 34 -9.51 -10.98 -5.81
CA LEU A 34 -8.19 -10.97 -6.42
C LEU A 34 -7.38 -9.89 -5.70
N CYS A 35 -6.94 -10.20 -4.48
CA CYS A 35 -5.79 -9.55 -3.89
C CYS A 35 -4.62 -10.14 -4.68
N ALA A 36 -4.36 -9.61 -5.87
CA ALA A 36 -3.07 -9.83 -6.48
C ALA A 36 -2.07 -9.28 -5.45
N ASP A 37 -1.30 -10.17 -4.83
CA ASP A 37 -0.20 -9.80 -3.97
C ASP A 37 0.71 -8.90 -4.81
N ARG A 38 0.52 -7.57 -4.71
CA ARG A 38 1.33 -6.61 -5.44
C ARG A 38 2.73 -6.78 -4.93
N THR A 39 3.63 -7.24 -5.79
CA THR A 39 5.01 -7.36 -5.39
C THR A 39 5.56 -5.96 -5.15
N VAL A 40 6.55 -5.86 -4.27
CA VAL A 40 7.24 -4.60 -3.95
C VAL A 40 7.71 -3.88 -5.23
N VAL A 41 8.17 -4.68 -6.19
CA VAL A 41 8.62 -4.24 -7.52
C VAL A 41 7.49 -3.58 -8.31
N ASP A 42 6.27 -4.14 -8.27
CA ASP A 42 5.10 -3.60 -8.96
C ASP A 42 4.68 -2.26 -8.36
N SER A 43 4.57 -2.19 -7.03
CA SER A 43 4.22 -0.95 -6.32
C SER A 43 5.22 0.18 -6.60
N CYS A 44 6.53 -0.11 -6.55
CA CYS A 44 7.56 0.85 -6.92
C CYS A 44 7.45 1.27 -8.40
N THR A 45 7.19 0.32 -9.29
CA THR A 45 7.06 0.58 -10.73
C THR A 45 5.89 1.52 -11.02
N GLU A 46 4.73 1.30 -10.40
CA GLU A 46 3.54 2.16 -10.56
C GLU A 46 3.81 3.59 -10.05
N LYS A 47 4.41 3.75 -8.87
CA LYS A 47 4.70 5.07 -8.30
C LYS A 47 5.72 5.85 -9.13
N ILE A 48 6.78 5.20 -9.59
CA ILE A 48 7.77 5.85 -10.47
C ILE A 48 7.10 6.27 -11.78
N LYS A 49 6.24 5.42 -12.36
CA LYS A 49 5.48 5.78 -13.56
C LYS A 49 4.58 6.98 -13.33
N ALA A 50 3.83 7.00 -12.23
CA ALA A 50 2.93 8.11 -11.89
C ALA A 50 3.69 9.43 -11.65
N ALA A 51 4.84 9.39 -10.99
CA ALA A 51 5.58 10.60 -10.63
C ALA A 51 6.42 11.18 -11.77
N LEU A 52 7.03 10.32 -12.60
CA LEU A 52 8.09 10.71 -13.54
C LEU A 52 7.78 10.43 -15.02
N SER A 53 6.70 9.70 -15.31
CA SER A 53 6.31 9.30 -16.69
C SER A 53 7.49 8.88 -17.57
N PRO A 54 8.30 7.88 -17.15
CA PRO A 54 9.49 7.47 -17.86
C PRO A 54 9.14 6.73 -19.16
N GLU A 55 10.00 6.87 -20.17
CA GLU A 55 9.89 6.14 -21.43
C GLU A 55 10.33 4.67 -21.28
N LYS A 56 11.37 4.42 -20.49
CA LYS A 56 11.86 3.08 -20.17
C LYS A 56 12.06 2.95 -18.67
N LEU A 57 11.44 1.95 -18.06
CA LEU A 57 11.59 1.64 -16.64
C LEU A 57 11.78 0.14 -16.47
N LYS A 58 12.84 -0.24 -15.75
CA LYS A 58 13.09 -1.60 -15.29
C LYS A 58 13.40 -1.54 -13.80
N VAL A 59 12.61 -2.26 -13.02
CA VAL A 59 12.85 -2.44 -11.58
C VAL A 59 13.11 -3.93 -11.36
N ARG A 60 14.21 -4.24 -10.70
CA ARG A 60 14.60 -5.61 -10.34
C ARG A 60 14.70 -5.70 -8.83
N GLY A 61 13.99 -6.64 -8.22
CA GLY A 61 14.18 -6.99 -6.82
C GLY A 61 15.19 -8.12 -6.70
N ALA A 62 16.21 -7.93 -5.88
CA ALA A 62 17.00 -9.01 -5.32
C ALA A 62 16.32 -9.47 -4.03
N PHE A 63 16.08 -10.78 -3.93
CA PHE A 63 15.52 -11.43 -2.75
C PHE A 63 16.61 -12.21 -2.00
N ASP A 64 17.87 -11.85 -2.21
CA ASP A 64 19.03 -12.59 -1.72
C ASP A 64 19.30 -12.43 -0.22
N ASP A 65 18.60 -11.52 0.47
CA ASP A 65 18.78 -11.27 1.90
C ASP A 65 17.56 -11.65 2.75
N PRO A 66 17.78 -12.30 3.92
CA PRO A 66 16.71 -12.68 4.85
C PRO A 66 16.01 -11.48 5.50
N ASN A 67 16.58 -10.27 5.37
CA ASN A 67 16.10 -9.06 6.03
C ASN A 67 15.30 -8.12 5.09
N GLY A 68 15.24 -8.35 3.78
CA GLY A 68 14.42 -7.52 2.89
C GLY A 68 14.80 -7.56 1.42
N SER A 69 13.92 -7.03 0.57
CA SER A 69 14.16 -6.96 -0.87
C SER A 69 14.99 -5.72 -1.20
N HIS A 70 16.25 -5.93 -1.59
CA HIS A 70 17.07 -4.91 -2.22
C HIS A 70 16.57 -4.68 -3.63
N ILE A 71 16.48 -3.43 -4.09
CA ILE A 71 16.00 -3.13 -5.44
C ILE A 71 17.06 -2.40 -6.28
N THR A 72 17.10 -2.75 -7.56
CA THR A 72 17.85 -2.04 -8.59
C THR A 72 16.89 -1.37 -9.55
N ILE A 73 17.09 -0.09 -9.82
CA ILE A 73 16.20 0.73 -10.65
C ILE A 73 16.97 1.28 -11.86
N GLU A 74 16.48 0.97 -13.05
CA GLU A 74 16.92 1.59 -14.29
C GLU A 74 15.75 2.39 -14.87
N CYS A 75 15.94 3.70 -15.02
CA CYS A 75 14.88 4.60 -15.46
C CYS A 75 15.40 5.60 -16.48
N VAL A 76 14.67 5.76 -17.57
CA VAL A 76 14.90 6.75 -18.61
C VAL A 76 13.70 7.68 -18.68
N ALA A 77 13.91 8.95 -18.37
CA ALA A 77 12.84 9.95 -18.36
C ALA A 77 13.36 11.31 -18.83
N ALA A 78 12.53 12.03 -19.60
CA ALA A 78 12.79 13.42 -19.99
C ALA A 78 12.92 14.35 -18.77
N ALA A 79 12.28 13.99 -17.64
CA ALA A 79 12.39 14.72 -16.38
C ALA A 79 13.82 14.82 -15.82
N PHE A 80 14.77 14.02 -16.33
CA PHE A 80 16.17 14.03 -15.92
C PHE A 80 17.07 14.96 -16.76
N GLU A 81 16.55 15.54 -17.85
CA GLU A 81 17.32 16.45 -18.70
C GLU A 81 17.78 17.70 -17.95
N GLY A 82 19.04 18.08 -18.17
CA GLY A 82 19.66 19.25 -17.54
C GLY A 82 19.88 19.13 -16.02
N LYS A 83 19.57 17.98 -15.39
CA LYS A 83 19.74 17.79 -13.94
C LYS A 83 21.01 17.00 -13.62
N ARG A 84 21.67 17.39 -12.53
CA ARG A 84 22.79 16.64 -11.92
C ARG A 84 22.34 15.28 -11.38
N SER A 85 23.23 14.30 -11.34
CA SER A 85 22.95 12.92 -10.91
C SER A 85 22.23 12.84 -9.57
N LEU A 86 22.71 13.54 -8.54
CA LEU A 86 22.09 13.52 -7.20
C LEU A 86 20.66 14.08 -7.19
N ALA A 87 20.38 15.13 -7.99
CA ALA A 87 19.03 15.67 -8.11
C ALA A 87 18.09 14.69 -8.82
N ARG A 88 18.58 13.94 -9.82
CA ARG A 88 17.83 12.84 -10.44
C ARG A 88 17.48 11.78 -9.40
N GLN A 89 18.46 11.38 -8.58
CA GLN A 89 18.26 10.37 -7.54
C GLN A 89 17.24 10.82 -6.49
N GLN A 90 17.33 12.05 -6.00
CA GLN A 90 16.38 12.62 -5.04
C GLN A 90 14.93 12.58 -5.55
N MET A 91 14.70 12.85 -6.83
CA MET A 91 13.36 12.79 -7.41
C MET A 91 12.79 11.37 -7.39
N VAL A 92 13.61 10.36 -7.73
CA VAL A 92 13.17 8.96 -7.72
C VAL A 92 12.91 8.50 -6.29
N TYR A 93 13.82 8.79 -5.36
CA TYR A 93 13.62 8.48 -3.95
C TYR A 93 12.36 9.14 -3.40
N LYS A 94 12.07 10.39 -3.76
CA LYS A 94 10.84 11.07 -3.37
C LYS A 94 9.59 10.38 -3.90
N ALA A 95 9.65 9.76 -5.08
CA ALA A 95 8.51 9.03 -5.66
C ALA A 95 8.24 7.68 -4.96
N ILE A 96 9.29 7.00 -4.48
CA ILE A 96 9.18 5.70 -3.81
C ILE A 96 9.24 5.79 -2.27
N PHE A 97 9.38 6.99 -1.72
CA PHE A 97 9.58 7.23 -0.29
C PHE A 97 8.50 6.58 0.57
N ASP A 98 7.25 6.65 0.12
CA ASP A 98 6.11 6.06 0.82
C ASP A 98 6.17 4.52 0.89
N GLU A 99 6.82 3.85 -0.08
CA GLU A 99 7.03 2.39 -0.06
C GLU A 99 8.19 1.97 0.84
N ILE A 100 9.18 2.86 1.01
CA ILE A 100 10.33 2.62 1.90
C ILE A 100 9.94 2.84 3.37
N GLN A 101 9.13 3.85 3.67
CA GLN A 101 8.73 4.20 5.04
C GLN A 101 7.41 3.59 5.53
N GLY A 102 6.63 2.95 4.65
CA GLY A 102 5.33 2.37 5.00
C GLY A 102 5.41 1.29 6.09
N GLN A 103 4.33 1.09 6.85
CA GLN A 103 4.22 0.12 7.96
C GLN A 103 4.44 -1.36 7.58
N GLY A 104 4.71 -1.67 6.31
CA GLY A 104 5.28 -2.92 5.84
C GLY A 104 6.53 -2.60 5.02
N GLY A 105 7.65 -2.33 5.69
CA GLY A 105 8.94 -1.94 5.08
C GLY A 105 9.48 -3.03 4.15
N ASN A 106 8.92 -3.08 2.95
CA ASN A 106 9.10 -4.15 1.98
C ASN A 106 10.36 -3.92 1.12
N VAL A 107 10.82 -2.66 1.01
CA VAL A 107 12.11 -2.29 0.41
C VAL A 107 13.08 -1.91 1.52
N HIS A 108 14.16 -2.66 1.66
CA HIS A 108 15.20 -2.36 2.64
C HIS A 108 16.19 -1.30 2.15
N ALA A 109 16.63 -1.41 0.90
CA ALA A 109 17.54 -0.46 0.27
C ALA A 109 17.47 -0.51 -1.26
N VAL A 110 17.99 0.54 -1.90
CA VAL A 110 18.24 0.58 -3.34
C VAL A 110 19.74 0.40 -3.56
N ASP A 111 20.16 -0.71 -4.18
CA ASP A 111 21.58 -1.03 -4.39
C ASP A 111 22.19 -0.21 -5.53
N GLN A 112 21.46 -0.15 -6.63
CA GLN A 112 21.93 0.52 -7.84
C GLN A 112 20.79 1.29 -8.50
N MET A 113 21.10 2.53 -8.91
CA MET A 113 20.15 3.40 -9.59
C MET A 113 20.78 4.05 -10.82
N ILE A 114 20.33 3.63 -12.00
CA ILE A 114 20.76 4.17 -13.29
C ILE A 114 19.67 5.08 -13.83
N LEU A 115 19.96 6.38 -13.88
CA LEU A 115 19.01 7.41 -14.32
C LEU A 115 19.58 8.16 -15.51
N LYS A 116 19.05 7.86 -16.70
CA LYS A 116 19.47 8.49 -17.95
C LYS A 116 18.36 9.38 -18.52
N ALA A 117 18.74 10.46 -19.20
CA ALA A 117 17.83 11.19 -20.07
C ALA A 117 17.67 10.46 -21.41
N PRO A 118 16.55 10.63 -22.13
CA PRO A 118 16.37 10.04 -23.45
C PRO A 118 17.46 10.49 -24.45
N SER A 119 17.91 11.73 -24.36
CA SER A 119 19.04 12.28 -25.12
C SER A 119 20.36 11.53 -24.87
N GLU A 120 20.59 11.05 -23.65
CA GLU A 120 21.78 10.28 -23.26
C GLU A 120 21.70 8.81 -23.70
N VAL A 121 20.51 8.27 -23.96
CA VAL A 121 20.31 6.88 -24.41
C VAL A 121 20.26 6.77 -25.93
N ALA A 122 19.80 7.81 -26.62
CA ALA A 122 19.82 7.84 -28.09
C ALA A 122 21.23 7.98 -28.68
N SER A 123 22.20 8.42 -27.87
CA SER A 123 23.59 8.65 -28.27
C SER A 123 24.56 7.56 -27.78
N ASP A 124 24.06 6.54 -27.08
CA ASP A 124 24.82 5.43 -26.47
C ASP A 124 24.55 4.12 -27.20
#